data_AF-A0A291RBL5-F1
#
_entry.id   AF-A0A291RBL5-F1
#
_cell.length_a   1.000
_cell.length_b   1.000
_cell.length_c   1.000
_cell.angle_alpha   90.00
_cell.angle_beta   90.00
_cell.angle_gamma   90.00
#
_symmetry.space_group_name_H-M   'P 1'
#
loop_
_entity.id
_entity.type
_entity.pdbx_description
1 polymer ?
#
loop_
_entity_poly.entity_id
_entity_poly.type
_entity_poly.pdbx_seq_one_letter_code
_entity_poly.pdbx_strand_id
1 'polypeptide(L)'
;AKPNVFSKDPDVNSLHVFVLGDKQPVEYGIKKLKYMPYHHQHQYFFLIGPPLVIPVFFTIQIFQTMFSQRNWVDLAWAMTFYLRFFCCYYPFFGFFGSVALISFVRFLESHWFV
;
A
#
# COMPACT_ATOMS: atom_id res chain seq x y z
N ALA A 1 12.47 -20.29 13.55
CA ALA A 1 12.54 -18.81 13.52
C ALA A 1 13.88 -18.37 14.08
N LYS A 2 14.54 -17.38 13.48
CA LYS A 2 15.73 -16.74 14.07
C LYS A 2 15.49 -15.22 14.07
N PRO A 3 15.52 -14.57 15.24
CA PRO A 3 15.26 -13.13 15.32
C PRO A 3 16.33 -12.35 14.55
N ASN A 4 15.93 -11.21 13.98
CA ASN A 4 16.80 -10.27 13.26
C ASN A 4 17.47 -10.85 12.00
N VAL A 5 16.89 -11.91 11.43
CA VAL A 5 17.31 -12.47 10.14
C VAL A 5 16.12 -12.43 9.19
N PHE A 6 16.22 -11.60 8.15
CA PHE A 6 15.21 -11.49 7.11
C PHE A 6 14.83 -12.87 6.55
N SER A 7 13.54 -13.07 6.28
CA SER A 7 12.92 -14.36 5.86
C SER A 7 12.86 -15.46 6.93
N LYS A 8 13.62 -15.37 8.03
CA LYS A 8 13.58 -16.34 9.14
C LYS A 8 12.90 -15.79 10.39
N ASP A 9 12.76 -14.47 10.43
CA ASP A 9 12.02 -13.74 11.44
C ASP A 9 10.54 -13.64 11.01
N PRO A 10 9.60 -14.21 11.79
CA PRO A 10 8.17 -14.14 11.48
C PRO A 10 7.62 -12.72 11.55
N ASP A 11 8.27 -11.82 12.30
CA ASP A 11 7.79 -10.45 12.53
C ASP A 11 8.26 -9.48 11.44
N VAL A 12 9.29 -9.86 10.67
CA VAL A 12 9.91 -9.03 9.64
C VAL A 12 9.65 -9.63 8.26
N ASN A 13 8.53 -9.23 7.67
CA ASN A 13 8.23 -9.50 6.26
C ASN A 13 8.39 -8.21 5.45
N SER A 14 9.46 -8.13 4.65
CA SER A 14 9.68 -6.98 3.75
C SER A 14 9.46 -7.40 2.30
N LEU A 15 8.75 -6.56 1.54
CA LEU A 15 8.60 -6.74 0.10
C LEU A 15 9.96 -6.54 -0.59
N HIS A 16 10.28 -7.39 -1.57
CA HIS A 16 11.51 -7.30 -2.38
C HIS A 16 11.67 -5.97 -3.16
N VAL A 17 10.64 -5.12 -3.15
CA VAL A 17 10.61 -3.77 -3.72
C VAL A 17 11.57 -2.83 -2.99
N PHE A 18 11.77 -3.04 -1.68
CA PHE A 18 12.63 -2.20 -0.85
C PHE A 18 13.72 -3.03 -0.17
N VAL A 19 14.86 -2.39 -0.01
CA VAL A 19 15.96 -2.90 0.79
C VAL A 19 16.08 -2.04 2.03
N LEU A 20 16.11 -2.68 3.20
CA LEU A 20 16.01 -2.00 4.50
C LEU A 20 17.28 -2.23 5.34
N GLY A 21 17.71 -1.17 6.03
CA GLY A 21 18.91 -1.17 6.88
C GLY A 21 20.21 -1.43 6.11
N ASP A 22 21.27 -1.75 6.84
CA ASP A 22 22.63 -1.84 6.26
C ASP A 22 22.99 -3.24 5.75
N LYS A 23 22.37 -4.29 6.30
CA LYS A 23 22.73 -5.69 5.98
C LYS A 23 22.07 -6.19 4.69
N GLN A 24 20.80 -5.83 4.47
CA GLN A 24 20.03 -6.30 3.33
C GLN A 24 20.61 -5.83 1.97
N PRO A 25 21.09 -4.57 1.80
CA PRO A 25 21.71 -4.13 0.56
C PRO A 25 22.99 -4.89 0.23
N VAL A 26 23.83 -5.16 1.24
CA VAL A 26 25.08 -5.90 1.09
C VAL A 26 24.80 -7.34 0.65
N GLU A 27 23.83 -8.01 1.27
CA GLU A 27 23.44 -9.36 0.87
C GLU A 27 22.91 -9.42 -0.57
N TYR A 28 22.08 -8.45 -0.97
CA TYR A 28 21.54 -8.39 -2.33
C TYR A 28 22.66 -8.12 -3.35
N GLY A 29 23.63 -7.27 -3.00
CA GLY A 29 24.82 -7.02 -3.81
C GLY A 29 25.68 -8.27 -3.99
N ILE A 30 25.99 -9.00 -2.90
CA ILE A 30 26.78 -10.24 -2.94
C ILE A 30 26.06 -11.31 -3.77
N LYS A 31 24.75 -11.49 -3.54
CA LYS A 31 23.91 -12.47 -4.26
C LYS A 31 23.55 -12.03 -5.69
N LYS A 32 23.92 -10.81 -6.10
CA LYS A 32 23.59 -10.20 -7.40
C LYS A 32 22.08 -10.21 -7.71
N LEU A 33 21.23 -10.03 -6.69
CA LEU A 33 19.77 -9.96 -6.85
C LEU A 33 19.37 -8.60 -7.40
N LYS A 34 18.72 -8.56 -8.58
CA LYS A 34 18.29 -7.33 -9.27
C LYS A 34 16.80 -7.35 -9.60
N TYR A 35 15.94 -7.26 -8.59
CA TYR A 35 14.49 -7.12 -8.83
C TYR A 35 14.07 -5.68 -9.12
N MET A 36 14.75 -4.71 -8.51
CA MET A 36 14.48 -3.27 -8.63
C MET A 36 15.79 -2.48 -8.74
N PRO A 37 15.76 -1.23 -9.27
CA PRO A 37 16.94 -0.38 -9.33
C PRO A 37 17.28 0.22 -7.95
N TYR A 38 17.79 -0.61 -7.03
CA TYR A 38 18.01 -0.24 -5.62
C TYR A 38 18.90 1.01 -5.38
N HIS A 39 19.79 1.34 -6.32
CA HIS A 39 20.57 2.59 -6.27
C HIS A 39 19.67 3.85 -6.31
N HIS A 40 18.54 3.78 -7.01
CA HIS A 40 17.55 4.84 -7.11
C HIS A 40 16.40 4.68 -6.10
N GLN A 41 16.55 3.80 -5.08
CA GLN A 41 15.50 3.56 -4.09
C GLN A 41 15.03 4.83 -3.41
N HIS A 42 15.93 5.76 -3.09
CA HIS A 42 15.56 7.05 -2.50
C HIS A 42 14.63 7.89 -3.41
N GLN A 43 14.72 7.75 -4.74
CA GLN A 43 13.93 8.53 -5.70
C GLN A 43 12.53 7.95 -5.86
N TYR A 44 12.44 6.63 -6.10
CA TYR A 44 11.15 6.00 -6.29
C TYR A 44 10.44 5.69 -4.97
N PHE A 45 11.15 5.62 -3.84
CA PHE A 45 10.52 5.44 -2.53
C PHE A 45 9.53 6.57 -2.26
N PHE A 46 9.90 7.83 -2.48
CA PHE A 46 8.99 8.95 -2.26
C PHE A 46 7.79 8.93 -3.21
N LEU A 47 8.01 8.56 -4.48
CA LEU A 47 6.97 8.55 -5.50
C LEU A 47 6.02 7.35 -5.43
N ILE A 48 6.46 6.23 -4.87
CA ILE A 48 5.75 4.93 -4.92
C ILE A 48 5.38 4.46 -3.51
N GLY A 49 6.28 4.63 -2.54
CA GLY A 49 6.11 4.16 -1.16
C GLY A 49 4.93 4.84 -0.47
N PRO A 50 5.05 6.11 -0.03
CA PRO A 50 3.95 6.82 0.60
C PRO A 50 2.66 6.71 -0.21
N PRO A 51 2.60 7.03 -1.51
CA PRO A 51 1.32 7.07 -2.21
C PRO A 51 0.66 5.75 -2.56
N LEU A 52 1.34 4.60 -2.53
CA LEU A 52 0.66 3.32 -2.79
C LEU A 52 0.30 2.56 -1.50
N VAL A 53 0.89 2.94 -0.37
CA VAL A 53 0.67 2.25 0.90
C VAL A 53 -0.78 2.35 1.36
N ILE A 54 -1.36 3.55 1.50
CA ILE A 54 -2.75 3.68 1.96
C ILE A 54 -3.80 3.34 0.88
N PRO A 55 -3.78 3.96 -0.31
CA PRO A 55 -4.85 3.74 -1.29
C PRO A 55 -4.88 2.34 -1.87
N VAL A 56 -3.74 1.64 -1.91
CA VAL A 56 -3.67 0.31 -2.55
C VAL A 56 -3.48 -0.76 -1.48
N PHE A 57 -2.36 -0.74 -0.74
CA PHE A 57 -2.02 -1.84 0.15
C PHE A 57 -3.00 -1.97 1.32
N PHE A 58 -3.18 -0.90 2.10
CA PHE A 58 -4.12 -0.92 3.23
C PHE A 58 -5.56 -1.12 2.77
N THR A 59 -5.96 -0.50 1.66
CA THR A 59 -7.33 -0.65 1.17
C THR A 59 -7.63 -2.12 0.82
N ILE A 60 -6.74 -2.78 0.09
CA ILE A 60 -6.88 -4.22 -0.22
C ILE A 60 -6.85 -5.05 1.05
N GLN A 61 -5.89 -4.81 1.94
CA GLN A 61 -5.75 -5.56 3.20
C GLN A 61 -7.01 -5.43 4.07
N ILE A 62 -7.54 -4.21 4.23
CA ILE A 62 -8.75 -3.92 4.99
C ILE A 62 -9.93 -4.71 4.42
N PHE A 63 -10.14 -4.67 3.10
CA PHE A 63 -11.21 -5.45 2.48
C PHE A 63 -11.00 -6.96 2.68
N GLN A 64 -9.79 -7.47 2.45
CA GLN A 64 -9.47 -8.89 2.67
C GLN A 64 -9.75 -9.30 4.13
N THR A 65 -9.36 -8.49 5.10
CA THR A 65 -9.61 -8.74 6.52
C THR A 65 -11.11 -8.72 6.82
N MET A 66 -11.88 -7.75 6.31
CA MET A 66 -13.33 -7.70 6.49
C MET A 66 -14.00 -8.98 5.96
N PHE A 67 -13.60 -9.45 4.77
CA PHE A 67 -14.13 -10.70 4.19
C PHE A 67 -13.70 -11.94 4.98
N SER A 68 -12.42 -12.03 5.34
CA SER A 68 -11.88 -13.19 6.06
C SER A 68 -12.45 -13.33 7.47
N GLN A 69 -12.66 -12.22 8.17
CA GLN A 69 -13.21 -12.19 9.53
C GLN A 69 -14.75 -12.16 9.55
N ARG A 70 -15.39 -12.00 8.38
CA ARG A 70 -16.86 -11.87 8.22
C ARG A 70 -17.43 -10.66 8.99
N ASN A 71 -16.72 -9.54 8.96
CA ASN A 71 -17.16 -8.30 9.60
C ASN A 71 -18.21 -7.59 8.72
N TRP A 72 -19.43 -8.14 8.67
CA TRP A 72 -20.50 -7.67 7.79
C TRP A 72 -20.96 -6.24 8.08
N VAL A 73 -20.92 -5.82 9.35
CA VAL A 73 -21.29 -4.46 9.75
C VAL A 73 -20.32 -3.44 9.15
N ASP A 74 -19.02 -3.67 9.31
CA ASP A 74 -17.97 -2.81 8.75
C ASP A 74 -18.01 -2.79 7.23
N LEU A 75 -18.26 -3.95 6.61
CA LEU A 75 -18.42 -4.05 5.16
C LEU A 75 -19.63 -3.21 4.68
N ALA A 76 -20.76 -3.27 5.37
CA ALA A 76 -21.94 -2.47 5.01
C ALA A 76 -21.66 -0.95 5.14
N TRP A 77 -20.97 -0.53 6.20
CA TRP A 77 -20.54 0.87 6.36
C TRP A 77 -19.56 1.31 5.27
N ALA A 78 -18.60 0.47 4.92
CA ALA A 78 -17.68 0.75 3.81
C ALA A 78 -18.43 0.89 2.48
N MET A 79 -19.33 -0.05 2.17
CA MET A 79 -20.11 -0.01 0.93
C MET A 79 -21.02 1.20 0.85
N THR A 80 -21.68 1.58 1.95
CA THR A 80 -22.54 2.79 1.99
C THR A 80 -21.72 4.07 1.81
N PHE A 81 -20.50 4.14 2.36
CA PHE A 81 -19.58 5.25 2.11
C PHE A 81 -19.24 5.40 0.63
N TYR A 82 -18.78 4.31 -0.03
CA TYR A 82 -18.41 4.36 -1.44
C TYR A 82 -19.62 4.66 -2.33
N LEU A 83 -20.78 4.08 -2.04
CA LEU A 83 -22.00 4.35 -2.78
C LEU A 83 -22.41 5.82 -2.66
N ARG A 84 -22.43 6.37 -1.45
CA ARG A 84 -22.73 7.79 -1.22
C ARG A 84 -21.74 8.70 -1.96
N PHE A 85 -20.44 8.37 -1.90
CA PHE A 85 -19.41 9.11 -2.63
C PHE A 85 -19.70 9.12 -4.13
N PHE A 86 -19.94 7.95 -4.74
CA PHE A 86 -20.27 7.87 -6.15
C PHE A 86 -21.57 8.60 -6.48
N CYS A 87 -22.65 8.44 -5.72
CA CYS A 87 -23.89 9.18 -5.96
C CYS A 87 -23.70 10.71 -5.91
N CYS A 88 -22.85 11.22 -5.02
CA CYS A 88 -22.57 12.64 -4.92
C CYS A 88 -21.67 13.16 -6.05
N TYR A 89 -20.62 12.44 -6.43
CA TYR A 89 -19.59 12.95 -7.35
C TYR A 89 -19.76 12.50 -8.81
N TYR A 90 -20.51 11.43 -9.05
CA TYR A 90 -20.79 10.92 -10.39
C TYR A 90 -21.44 11.95 -11.31
N PRO A 91 -22.44 12.76 -10.88
CA PRO A 91 -23.05 13.77 -11.76
C PRO A 91 -22.07 14.87 -12.17
N PHE A 92 -21.05 15.16 -11.36
CA PHE A 92 -20.09 16.25 -11.61
C PHE A 92 -18.89 15.79 -12.42
N PHE A 93 -18.34 14.62 -12.11
CA PHE A 93 -17.05 14.15 -12.65
C PHE A 93 -17.19 12.89 -13.53
N GLY A 94 -18.39 12.33 -13.64
CA GLY A 94 -18.62 11.03 -14.25
C GLY A 94 -17.98 9.89 -13.45
N PHE A 95 -18.02 8.67 -13.99
CA PHE A 95 -17.44 7.49 -13.34
C PHE A 95 -15.93 7.63 -13.14
N PHE A 96 -15.19 7.85 -14.23
CA PHE A 96 -13.72 7.91 -14.20
C PHE A 96 -13.20 9.10 -13.39
N GLY A 97 -13.85 10.26 -13.46
CA GLY A 97 -13.44 11.42 -12.67
C GLY A 97 -13.71 11.23 -11.18
N SER A 98 -14.79 10.55 -10.80
CA SER A 98 -15.05 10.18 -9.39
C SER A 98 -14.00 9.21 -8.86
N VAL A 99 -13.60 8.22 -9.66
CA VAL A 99 -12.50 7.30 -9.32
C VAL A 99 -11.18 8.06 -9.18
N ALA A 100 -10.85 8.95 -10.11
CA ALA A 100 -9.64 9.75 -10.03
C ALA A 100 -9.63 10.65 -8.79
N LEU A 101 -10.77 11.27 -8.44
CA LEU A 101 -10.91 12.13 -7.27
C LEU A 101 -10.65 11.35 -5.97
N ILE A 102 -11.27 10.18 -5.79
CA ILE A 102 -11.05 9.39 -4.58
C ILE A 102 -9.60 8.88 -4.51
N SER A 103 -9.01 8.44 -5.62
CA SER A 103 -7.60 8.04 -5.67
C SER A 103 -6.67 9.20 -5.30
N PHE A 104 -6.96 10.42 -5.77
CA PHE A 104 -6.16 11.60 -5.45
C PHE A 104 -6.26 12.02 -3.98
N VAL A 105 -7.46 12.01 -3.40
CA VAL A 105 -7.63 12.31 -1.97
C VAL A 105 -6.88 11.30 -1.10
N ARG A 106 -6.96 10.00 -1.45
CA ARG A 106 -6.23 8.94 -0.75
C ARG A 106 -4.73 9.05 -0.93
N PHE A 107 -4.25 9.50 -2.08
CA PHE A 107 -2.84 9.80 -2.33
C PHE A 107 -2.33 10.90 -1.39
N LEU A 108 -3.10 11.98 -1.20
CA LEU A 108 -2.75 13.06 -0.28
C LEU A 108 -2.76 12.60 1.18
N GLU A 109 -3.76 11.84 1.58
CA GLU A 109 -3.84 11.20 2.91
C GLU A 109 -2.58 10.38 3.19
N SER A 110 -2.15 9.57 2.22
CA SER A 110 -0.96 8.73 2.34
C SER A 110 0.35 9.51 2.52
N HIS A 111 0.45 10.70 1.95
CA HIS A 111 1.59 11.59 2.16
C HIS A 111 1.58 12.28 3.52
N TRP A 112 0.40 12.54 4.09
CA TRP A 112 0.28 13.12 5.42
C TRP A 112 0.67 12.12 6.53
N PHE A 113 0.38 10.83 6.32
CA PHE A 113 0.66 9.78 7.30
C PHE A 113 2.14 9.35 7.39
N VAL A 114 2.96 9.67 6.38
CA VAL A 114 4.42 9.39 6.34
C VAL A 114 5.19 10.61 6.80
#